data_AF-A0A134AAC6-F1
#
_entry.id   AF-A0A134AAC6-F1
#
_cell.length_a   1.000
_cell.length_b   1.000
_cell.length_c   1.000
_cell.angle_alpha   90.00
_cell.angle_beta   90.00
_cell.angle_gamma   90.00
#
_symmetry.space_group_name_H-M   'P 1'
#
loop_
_entity.id
_entity.type
_entity.pdbx_description
1 polymer ?
#
loop_
_entity_poly.entity_id
_entity_poly.type
_entity_poly.pdbx_seq_one_letter_code
_entity_poly.pdbx_strand_id
1 'polypeptide(L)'
;MVAFDEIRNANLNEDLEKNYCVYASRRDNNNYVHSHDEIKQKYGNAIVMDERMPDIFSEAMGNYMYTAKFATKEEMEEFINFIHEKA
;
A
#
# COMPACT_ATOMS: atom_id res chain seq x y z
N MET A 1 0.59 7.14 6.34
CA MET A 1 -0.81 7.43 5.92
C MET A 1 -1.34 6.17 5.26
N VAL A 2 -2.63 5.85 5.44
CA VAL A 2 -3.30 4.75 4.70
C VAL A 2 -4.53 5.32 4.04
N ALA A 3 -4.67 5.11 2.74
CA ALA A 3 -5.90 5.36 1.99
C ALA A 3 -6.21 4.12 1.18
N PHE A 4 -7.46 3.67 1.17
CA PHE A 4 -7.88 2.56 0.33
C PHE A 4 -9.25 2.82 -0.29
N ASP A 5 -9.51 2.17 -1.42
CA ASP A 5 -10.78 2.22 -2.13
C ASP A 5 -11.14 0.84 -2.68
N GLU A 6 -12.44 0.59 -2.88
CA GLU A 6 -12.97 -0.69 -3.37
C GLU A 6 -14.06 -0.51 -4.44
N ILE A 7 -14.08 -1.39 -5.44
CA ILE A 7 -15.10 -1.36 -6.49
C ILE A 7 -16.40 -2.00 -5.98
N ARG A 8 -17.40 -1.17 -5.63
CA ARG A 8 -18.71 -1.64 -5.12
C ARG A 8 -19.79 -1.84 -6.21
N ASN A 9 -19.78 -1.03 -7.27
CA ASN A 9 -20.81 -1.07 -8.32
C ASN A 9 -20.35 -1.86 -9.55
N ALA A 10 -20.27 -3.19 -9.37
CA ALA A 10 -19.77 -4.13 -10.36
C ALA A 10 -20.51 -4.13 -11.71
N ASN A 11 -21.82 -3.83 -11.71
CA ASN A 11 -22.68 -3.95 -12.90
C ASN A 11 -22.40 -2.90 -14.00
N LEU A 12 -21.54 -1.90 -13.74
CA LEU A 12 -21.09 -0.94 -14.75
C LEU A 12 -19.74 -1.34 -15.40
N ASN A 13 -19.13 -2.42 -14.89
CA ASN A 13 -17.74 -2.78 -15.06
C ASN A 13 -17.59 -4.33 -15.07
N GLU A 14 -18.43 -5.03 -15.85
CA GLU A 14 -18.47 -6.51 -15.87
C GLU A 14 -17.14 -7.15 -16.31
N ASP A 15 -16.34 -6.46 -17.11
CA ASP A 15 -15.00 -6.87 -17.56
C ASP A 15 -13.86 -6.47 -16.61
N LEU A 16 -14.13 -5.75 -15.52
CA LEU A 16 -13.10 -5.27 -14.60
C LEU A 16 -13.01 -6.14 -13.35
N GLU A 17 -11.79 -6.61 -13.10
CA GLU A 17 -11.47 -7.34 -11.88
C GLU A 17 -11.70 -6.45 -10.65
N LYS A 18 -12.54 -6.92 -9.72
CA LYS A 18 -12.76 -6.26 -8.43
C LYS A 18 -11.49 -6.36 -7.61
N ASN A 19 -10.84 -5.22 -7.40
CA ASN A 19 -9.64 -5.14 -6.58
C ASN A 19 -9.81 -4.07 -5.50
N TYR A 20 -9.11 -4.29 -4.41
CA TYR A 20 -8.86 -3.36 -3.32
C TYR A 20 -7.56 -2.63 -3.61
N CYS A 21 -7.63 -1.33 -3.82
CA CYS A 21 -6.45 -0.50 -4.02
C CYS A 21 -6.09 0.16 -2.71
N VAL A 22 -4.83 0.06 -2.31
CA VAL A 22 -4.32 0.67 -1.08
C VAL A 22 -3.07 1.50 -1.36
N TYR A 23 -3.04 2.67 -0.76
CA TYR A 23 -1.90 3.53 -0.60
C TYR A 23 -1.44 3.46 0.85
N ALA A 24 -0.23 2.95 1.09
CA ALA A 24 0.39 2.87 2.40
C ALA A 24 1.74 3.57 2.37
N SER A 25 1.95 4.51 3.30
CA SER A 25 3.22 5.24 3.40
C SER A 25 3.91 5.11 4.74
N ARG A 26 5.23 5.14 4.70
CA ARG A 26 6.16 5.07 5.84
C ARG A 26 6.83 6.41 6.07
N ARG A 27 7.28 6.63 7.31
CA ARG A 27 8.05 7.82 7.71
C ARG A 27 9.44 7.42 8.18
N ASP A 28 10.44 8.19 7.80
CA ASP A 28 11.84 7.88 8.15
C ASP A 28 12.10 7.94 9.66
N ASN A 29 11.31 8.72 10.41
CA ASN A 29 11.44 8.85 11.86
C ASN A 29 10.81 7.68 12.65
N ASN A 30 10.29 6.65 11.96
CA ASN A 30 9.73 5.45 12.59
C ASN A 30 10.63 4.25 12.30
N ASN A 31 10.87 3.42 13.33
CA ASN A 31 11.50 2.12 13.15
C ASN A 31 10.44 1.09 12.76
N TYR A 32 10.56 0.53 11.56
CA TYR A 32 9.71 -0.56 11.07
C TYR A 32 10.48 -1.87 11.15
N VAL A 33 9.79 -2.96 11.44
CA VAL A 33 10.39 -4.30 11.53
C VAL A 33 10.91 -4.75 10.17
N HIS A 34 10.08 -4.60 9.14
CA HIS A 34 10.37 -5.09 7.79
C HIS A 34 11.05 -4.04 6.92
N SER A 35 12.12 -4.42 6.23
CA SER A 35 12.80 -3.59 5.25
C SER A 35 11.98 -3.40 3.96
N HIS A 36 12.34 -2.39 3.16
CA HIS A 36 11.70 -2.16 1.86
C HIS A 36 11.89 -3.34 0.89
N ASP A 37 13.02 -4.05 0.99
CA ASP A 37 13.34 -5.20 0.16
C ASP A 37 12.46 -6.42 0.50
N GLU A 38 12.27 -6.71 1.79
CA GLU A 38 11.37 -7.77 2.25
C GLU A 38 9.92 -7.54 1.80
N ILE A 39 9.44 -6.29 1.84
CA ILE A 39 8.11 -5.94 1.34
C ILE A 39 8.00 -6.21 -0.16
N LYS A 40 9.01 -5.81 -0.94
CA LYS A 40 9.03 -6.06 -2.39
C LYS A 40 9.14 -7.55 -2.71
N GLN A 41 9.90 -8.30 -1.93
CA GLN A 41 10.01 -9.74 -2.11
C GLN A 41 8.69 -10.47 -1.82
N LYS A 42 7.97 -10.05 -0.77
CA LYS A 42 6.71 -10.67 -0.33
C LYS A 42 5.51 -10.23 -1.16
N TYR A 43 5.42 -8.93 -1.51
CA TYR A 43 4.25 -8.31 -2.13
C TYR A 43 4.53 -7.66 -3.50
N GLY A 44 5.70 -7.89 -4.11
CA GLY A 44 6.09 -7.25 -5.37
C GLY A 44 5.12 -7.45 -6.53
N ASN A 45 4.38 -8.58 -6.56
CA ASN A 45 3.34 -8.81 -7.57
C ASN A 45 2.07 -7.96 -7.35
N ALA A 46 1.79 -7.56 -6.10
CA ALA A 46 0.64 -6.75 -5.73
C ALA A 46 0.97 -5.25 -5.79
N ILE A 47 2.21 -4.87 -5.52
CA ILE A 47 2.69 -3.49 -5.58
C ILE A 47 2.76 -3.05 -7.03
N VAL A 48 1.99 -2.01 -7.36
CA VAL A 48 1.97 -1.40 -8.69
C VAL A 48 2.86 -0.17 -8.77
N MET A 49 3.16 0.45 -7.62
CA MET A 49 4.03 1.62 -7.54
C MET A 49 4.66 1.70 -6.15
N ASP A 50 5.96 1.97 -6.10
CA ASP A 50 6.67 2.33 -4.90
C ASP A 50 7.62 3.49 -5.20
N GLU A 51 7.56 4.56 -4.39
CA GLU A 51 8.42 5.73 -4.61
C GLU A 51 8.70 6.47 -3.30
N ARG A 52 9.86 7.14 -3.28
CA ARG A 52 10.19 8.09 -2.22
C ARG A 52 9.64 9.46 -2.58
N MET A 53 8.80 10.00 -1.70
CA MET A 53 8.18 11.31 -1.90
C MET A 53 9.21 12.44 -1.69
N PRO A 54 9.16 13.51 -2.51
CA PRO A 54 9.94 14.71 -2.28
C PRO A 54 9.69 15.28 -0.88
N ASP A 55 10.72 15.85 -0.24
CA ASP A 55 10.64 16.31 1.16
C ASP A 55 9.48 17.29 1.40
N ILE A 56 9.18 18.14 0.42
CA ILE A 56 8.07 19.11 0.45
C ILE A 56 6.71 18.43 0.67
N PHE A 57 6.51 17.23 0.14
CA PHE A 57 5.25 16.48 0.25
C PHE A 57 5.30 15.39 1.33
N SER A 58 6.48 15.08 1.85
CA SER A 58 6.70 13.99 2.81
C SER A 58 5.98 14.19 4.15
N GLU A 59 5.76 15.44 4.55
CA GLU A 59 5.05 15.76 5.79
C GLU A 59 3.60 15.26 5.74
N ALA A 60 2.88 15.54 4.65
CA ALA A 60 1.49 15.12 4.48
C ALA A 60 1.36 13.65 4.03
N MET A 61 2.17 13.23 3.06
CA MET A 61 1.99 11.94 2.37
C MET A 61 2.85 10.80 2.91
N GLY A 62 3.83 11.08 3.77
CA GLY A 62 4.86 10.14 4.19
C GLY A 62 6.10 10.21 3.30
N ASN A 63 7.24 9.73 3.80
CA ASN A 63 8.52 9.80 3.11
C ASN A 63 8.63 8.75 2.00
N TYR A 64 8.08 7.56 2.21
CA TYR A 64 8.12 6.47 1.24
C TYR A 64 6.73 5.87 1.09
N MET A 65 6.25 5.71 -0.13
CA MET A 65 4.90 5.21 -0.39
C MET A 65 4.90 3.91 -1.18
N TYR A 66 3.84 3.14 -0.96
CA TYR A 66 3.50 1.92 -1.63
C TYR A 66 2.05 1.99 -2.09
N THR A 67 1.84 1.78 -3.37
CA THR A 67 0.52 1.57 -3.95
C THR A 67 0.43 0.11 -4.38
N ALA A 68 -0.56 -0.61 -3.86
CA ALA A 68 -0.77 -2.02 -4.16
C ALA A 68 -2.26 -2.30 -4.44
N LYS A 69 -2.50 -3.37 -5.20
CA LYS A 69 -3.84 -3.88 -5.49
C LYS A 69 -3.97 -5.32 -4.99
N PHE A 70 -5.12 -5.63 -4.39
CA PHE A 70 -5.41 -6.94 -3.82
C PHE A 70 -6.79 -7.44 -4.27
N ALA A 71 -6.97 -8.75 -4.37
CA ALA A 71 -8.28 -9.31 -4.71
C ALA A 71 -9.25 -9.25 -3.54
N THR A 72 -8.72 -9.36 -2.31
CA THR A 72 -9.52 -9.38 -1.08
C THR A 72 -9.12 -8.25 -0.13
N LYS A 73 -10.06 -7.87 0.73
CA LYS A 73 -9.82 -6.88 1.79
C LYS A 73 -8.84 -7.41 2.84
N GLU A 74 -8.89 -8.71 3.14
CA GLU A 74 -8.03 -9.35 4.14
C GLU A 74 -6.56 -9.24 3.74
N GLU A 75 -6.21 -9.56 2.49
CA GLU A 75 -4.84 -9.41 1.97
C GLU A 75 -4.35 -7.95 2.04
N MET A 76 -5.25 -7.00 1.74
CA MET A 76 -4.95 -5.57 1.86
C MET A 76 -4.67 -5.17 3.32
N GLU A 77 -5.46 -5.65 4.28
CA GLU A 77 -5.27 -5.38 5.70
C GLU A 77 -3.98 -6.02 6.23
N GLU A 78 -3.67 -7.26 5.83
CA GLU A 78 -2.39 -7.91 6.14
C GLU A 78 -1.19 -7.15 5.59
N PHE A 79 -1.30 -6.62 4.36
CA PHE A 79 -0.27 -5.78 3.76
C PHE A 79 -0.06 -4.48 4.54
N ILE A 80 -1.14 -3.78 4.91
CA ILE A 80 -1.06 -2.55 5.72
C ILE A 80 -0.36 -2.85 7.05
N ASN A 81 -0.76 -3.92 7.73
CA ASN A 81 -0.18 -4.32 9.01
C ASN A 81 1.31 -4.66 8.87
N PHE A 82 1.68 -5.42 7.83
CA PHE A 82 3.07 -5.76 7.56
C PHE A 82 3.93 -4.52 7.26
N ILE A 83 3.42 -3.55 6.51
CA ILE A 83 4.17 -2.32 6.22
C ILE A 83 4.30 -1.44 7.47
N HIS A 84 3.31 -1.43 8.35
CA HIS A 84 3.30 -0.57 9.54
C HIS A 84 3.73 -1.26 10.82
N GLU A 85 4.16 -2.51 10.77
CA GLU A 85 4.71 -3.22 11.91
C GLU A 85 5.95 -2.48 12.45
N LYS A 86 5.88 -2.09 13.72
CA LYS A 86 6.92 -1.32 14.41
C LYS A 86 7.76 -2.22 15.29
N ALA A 87 9.06 -1.98 15.29
CA ALA A 87 10.04 -2.64 16.17
C ALA A 87 10.05 -2.01 17.57
#